data_AF-A0A7X7Q9T1-F1
#
_entry.id   AF-A0A7X7Q9T1-F1
#
_cell.length_a   1.000
_cell.length_b   1.000
_cell.length_c   1.000
_cell.angle_alpha   90.00
_cell.angle_beta   90.00
_cell.angle_gamma   90.00
#
_symmetry.space_group_name_H-M   'P 1'
#
loop_
_entity.id
_entity.type
_entity.pdbx_description
1 polymer ?
#
loop_
_entity_poly.entity_id
_entity_poly.type
_entity_poly.pdbx_seq_one_letter_code
_entity_poly.pdbx_strand_id
1 'polypeptide(L)'
;MHRERPRSFQELFVKLSRRESGPQRHEEFWALKDVSFDVAPGDALGLIGANGAGKSTALKLISRIIAPTSGRVQINGRIGALLELGAGFHPDLTGRENVY
;
A
#
# COMPACT_ATOMS: atom_id res chain seq x y z
N MET A 1 23.29 47.00 30.31
CA MET A 1 22.99 46.88 28.86
C MET A 1 22.42 45.49 28.61
N HIS A 2 21.12 45.33 28.35
CA HIS A 2 20.54 44.22 27.57
C HIS A 2 19.16 44.68 27.12
N ARG A 3 19.00 44.93 25.82
CA ARG A 3 17.80 45.48 25.18
C ARG A 3 17.20 44.35 24.35
N GLU A 4 16.28 43.58 24.94
CA GLU A 4 15.57 42.54 24.20
C GLU A 4 14.47 43.19 23.35
N ARG A 5 14.61 43.07 22.03
CA ARG A 5 13.65 43.54 21.03
C ARG A 5 12.50 42.53 20.91
N PRO A 6 11.24 42.94 20.82
CA PRO A 6 10.13 42.01 20.71
C PRO A 6 10.05 41.43 19.28
N ARG A 7 10.31 40.13 19.13
CA ARG A 7 10.03 39.36 17.89
C ARG A 7 8.53 39.04 17.79
N SER A 8 7.69 40.07 17.82
CA SER A 8 6.24 39.91 18.04
C SER A 8 5.42 39.65 16.76
N PHE A 9 5.91 40.05 15.58
CA PHE A 9 5.10 39.95 14.34
C PHE A 9 5.19 38.60 13.64
N GLN A 10 6.38 37.99 13.61
CA GLN A 10 6.59 36.71 12.93
C GLN A 10 5.90 35.56 13.67
N GLU A 11 5.96 35.56 15.01
CA GLU A 11 5.24 34.58 15.83
C GLU A 11 3.72 34.71 15.72
N LEU A 12 3.21 35.95 15.62
CA LEU A 12 1.79 36.18 15.42
C LEU A 12 1.32 35.66 14.06
N PHE A 13 2.10 35.87 13.00
CA PHE A 13 1.81 35.36 11.66
C PHE A 13 1.79 33.82 11.62
N VAL A 14 2.74 33.17 12.29
CA VAL A 14 2.78 31.70 12.42
C VAL A 14 1.60 31.17 13.24
N LYS A 15 1.19 31.86 14.32
CA LYS A 15 0.02 31.48 15.12
C LYS A 15 -1.30 31.67 14.37
N LEU A 16 -1.41 32.71 13.54
CA LEU A 16 -2.57 32.95 12.69
C LEU A 16 -2.64 31.91 11.57
N SER A 17 -1.51 31.59 10.93
CA SER A 17 -1.42 30.56 9.89
C SER A 17 -1.67 29.14 10.43
N ARG A 18 -1.27 28.83 11.67
CA ARG A 18 -1.61 27.55 12.32
C ARG A 18 -3.06 27.45 12.79
N ARG A 19 -3.81 28.55 12.84
CA ARG A 19 -5.21 28.57 13.31
C ARG A 19 -6.22 28.16 12.23
N GLU A 20 -5.82 28.11 10.96
CA GLU A 20 -6.66 27.63 9.86
C GLU A 20 -6.42 26.14 9.52
N SER A 21 -5.35 25.54 10.05
CA SER A 21 -5.16 24.10 9.98
C SER A 21 -5.96 23.43 11.10
N GLY A 22 -7.27 23.30 10.91
CA GLY A 22 -8.07 22.33 11.66
C GLY A 22 -7.40 20.95 11.61
N PRO A 23 -7.65 20.06 12.58
CA PRO A 23 -6.99 18.76 12.64
C PRO A 23 -7.11 18.12 11.26
N GLN A 24 -5.97 17.82 10.64
CA GLN A 24 -5.96 17.14 9.34
C GLN A 24 -6.76 15.87 9.55
N ARG A 25 -8.00 15.85 9.03
CA ARG A 25 -8.82 14.67 9.03
C ARG A 25 -8.05 13.69 8.17
N HIS A 26 -7.38 12.74 8.81
CA HIS A 26 -6.96 11.52 8.16
C HIS A 26 -8.26 10.89 7.67
N GLU A 27 -8.63 11.14 6.42
CA GLU A 27 -9.71 10.41 5.79
C GLU A 27 -9.25 8.95 5.70
N GLU A 28 -10.03 8.07 6.31
CA GLU A 28 -9.76 6.65 6.31
C GLU A 28 -9.85 6.13 4.88
N PHE A 29 -8.70 5.80 4.28
CA PHE A 29 -8.63 5.29 2.93
C PHE A 29 -8.76 3.77 2.92
N TRP A 30 -9.81 3.28 2.27
CA TRP A 30 -10.03 1.85 2.06
C TRP A 30 -9.46 1.42 0.71
N ALA A 31 -8.33 0.71 0.73
CA ALA A 31 -7.74 0.14 -0.48
C ALA A 31 -8.62 -0.96 -1.11
N LEU A 32 -9.37 -1.68 -0.27
CA LEU A 32 -10.42 -2.61 -0.66
C LEU A 32 -11.54 -2.50 0.38
N LYS A 33 -12.79 -2.58 -0.05
CA LYS A 33 -13.96 -2.53 0.83
C LYS A 33 -15.01 -3.53 0.33
N ASP A 34 -15.39 -4.45 1.22
CA ASP A 34 -16.45 -5.45 0.97
C ASP A 34 -16.29 -6.24 -0.34
N VAL A 35 -15.07 -6.71 -0.61
CA VAL A 35 -14.77 -7.53 -1.79
C VAL A 35 -14.89 -9.01 -1.45
N SER A 36 -15.60 -9.79 -2.27
CA SER A 36 -15.75 -11.24 -2.10
C SER A 36 -15.82 -11.93 -3.46
N PHE A 37 -15.07 -13.02 -3.60
CA PHE A 37 -15.08 -13.89 -4.77
C PHE A 37 -14.46 -15.25 -4.39
N ASP A 38 -14.75 -16.27 -5.17
CA ASP A 38 -14.16 -17.61 -5.08
C ASP A 38 -13.55 -17.98 -6.43
N VAL A 39 -12.47 -18.76 -6.41
CA VAL A 39 -11.79 -19.27 -7.61
C VAL A 39 -11.61 -20.77 -7.46
N ALA A 40 -12.22 -21.54 -8.35
CA ALA A 40 -12.13 -22.99 -8.34
C ALA A 40 -10.89 -23.49 -9.12
N PRO A 41 -10.45 -24.74 -8.89
CA PRO A 41 -9.40 -25.35 -9.69
C PRO A 41 -9.77 -25.37 -11.18
N GLY A 42 -8.90 -24.84 -12.02
CA GLY A 42 -9.12 -24.73 -13.47
C GLY A 42 -9.70 -23.38 -13.92
N ASP A 43 -10.11 -22.52 -13.00
CA ASP A 43 -10.63 -21.19 -13.32
C ASP A 43 -9.50 -20.23 -13.73
N ALA A 44 -9.82 -19.34 -14.66
CA ALA A 44 -9.02 -18.16 -14.98
C ALA A 44 -9.80 -16.91 -14.56
N LEU A 45 -9.26 -16.16 -13.58
CA LEU A 45 -9.84 -14.91 -13.10
C LEU A 45 -8.95 -13.72 -13.48
N GLY A 46 -9.53 -12.72 -14.16
CA GLY A 46 -8.86 -11.45 -14.46
C GLY A 46 -9.29 -10.34 -13.50
N LEU A 47 -8.32 -9.67 -12.86
CA LEU A 47 -8.57 -8.51 -12.02
C LEU A 47 -8.22 -7.21 -12.77
N ILE A 48 -9.24 -6.46 -13.20
CA ILE A 48 -9.10 -5.27 -14.06
C ILE A 48 -9.71 -4.04 -13.37
N GLY A 49 -9.14 -2.87 -13.61
CA GLY A 49 -9.60 -1.60 -13.04
C GLY A 49 -8.55 -0.50 -13.17
N ALA A 50 -8.92 0.75 -12.88
CA ALA A 50 -8.01 1.89 -12.95
C ALA A 50 -6.82 1.79 -11.96
N ASN A 51 -5.81 2.62 -12.15
CA ASN A 51 -4.74 2.78 -11.17
C ASN A 51 -5.31 3.29 -9.83
N GLY A 52 -4.82 2.73 -8.72
CA GLY A 52 -5.37 3.02 -7.40
C GLY A 52 -6.61 2.22 -7.01
N ALA A 53 -7.22 1.43 -7.90
CA ALA A 53 -8.43 0.64 -7.60
C ALA A 53 -8.22 -0.56 -6.64
N GLY A 54 -7.05 -0.69 -6.00
CA GLY A 54 -6.78 -1.77 -5.04
C GLY A 54 -6.28 -3.10 -5.63
N LYS A 55 -6.04 -3.20 -6.94
CA LYS A 55 -5.62 -4.45 -7.60
C LYS A 55 -4.37 -5.09 -6.98
N SER A 56 -3.30 -4.30 -6.84
CA SER A 56 -2.06 -4.79 -6.22
C SER A 56 -2.26 -5.14 -4.74
N THR A 57 -3.17 -4.47 -4.04
CA THR A 57 -3.54 -4.80 -2.66
C THR A 57 -4.25 -6.15 -2.60
N ALA A 58 -5.19 -6.41 -3.52
CA ALA A 58 -5.87 -7.70 -3.61
C ALA A 58 -4.88 -8.83 -3.91
N LEU A 59 -3.98 -8.63 -4.87
CA LEU A 59 -2.94 -9.62 -5.19
C LEU A 59 -2.01 -9.88 -3.99
N LYS A 60 -1.61 -8.86 -3.23
CA LYS A 60 -0.80 -9.01 -2.01
C LYS A 60 -1.53 -9.76 -0.89
N LEU A 61 -2.85 -9.57 -0.76
CA LEU A 61 -3.66 -10.33 0.19
C LEU A 61 -3.77 -11.81 -0.21
N ILE A 62 -4.05 -12.08 -1.49
CA ILE A 62 -4.12 -13.43 -2.03
C ILE A 62 -2.77 -14.14 -1.88
N SER A 63 -1.65 -13.48 -2.20
CA SER A 63 -0.32 -14.06 -2.04
C SER A 63 0.17 -14.13 -0.59
N ARG A 64 -0.65 -13.73 0.40
CA ARG A 64 -0.31 -13.68 1.83
C ARG A 64 0.91 -12.82 2.18
N ILE A 65 1.23 -11.83 1.34
CA ILE A 65 2.28 -10.84 1.63
C ILE A 65 1.82 -9.90 2.75
N ILE A 66 0.52 -9.58 2.79
CA ILE A 66 -0.10 -8.77 3.85
C ILE A 66 -1.34 -9.47 4.42
N ALA A 67 -1.69 -9.16 5.66
CA ALA A 67 -2.91 -9.63 6.30
C ALA A 67 -4.09 -8.68 6.01
N PRO A 68 -5.34 -9.19 5.92
CA PRO A 68 -6.52 -8.34 5.78
C PRO A 68 -6.79 -7.53 7.05
N THR A 69 -7.24 -6.29 6.90
CA THR A 69 -7.75 -5.47 8.03
C THR A 69 -9.04 -6.06 8.60
N SER A 70 -9.89 -6.62 7.75
CA SER A 70 -11.14 -7.31 8.11
C SER A 70 -11.46 -8.41 7.10
N GLY A 71 -12.29 -9.38 7.49
CA GLY A 71 -12.64 -10.52 6.63
C GLY A 71 -11.58 -11.62 6.64
N ARG A 72 -11.56 -12.46 5.60
CA ARG A 72 -10.67 -13.63 5.51
C ARG A 72 -10.28 -13.94 4.07
N VAL A 73 -9.11 -14.55 3.90
CA VAL A 73 -8.65 -15.14 2.64
C VAL A 73 -8.32 -16.61 2.90
N GLN A 74 -9.00 -17.53 2.21
CA GLN A 74 -8.78 -18.97 2.34
C GLN A 74 -8.19 -19.52 1.04
N ILE A 75 -7.14 -20.32 1.16
CA ILE A 75 -6.40 -20.86 0.01
C ILE A 75 -6.14 -22.33 0.29
N ASN A 76 -6.57 -23.17 -0.63
CA ASN A 76 -6.36 -24.62 -0.60
C ASN A 76 -5.21 -24.96 -1.57
N GLY A 77 -3.98 -25.02 -1.06
CA GLY A 77 -2.78 -25.30 -1.86
C GLY A 77 -1.68 -24.27 -1.68
N ARG A 78 -0.78 -24.19 -2.66
CA ARG A 78 0.33 -23.21 -2.71
C ARG A 78 0.03 -22.15 -3.76
N ILE A 79 0.45 -20.92 -3.49
CA ILE A 79 0.39 -19.82 -4.45
C ILE A 79 1.79 -19.55 -4.95
N GLY A 80 1.98 -19.65 -6.26
CA GLY A 80 3.11 -19.03 -6.95
C GLY A 80 2.70 -17.63 -7.37
N ALA A 81 3.36 -16.61 -6.84
CA ALA A 81 3.10 -15.23 -7.22
C ALA A 81 4.23 -14.73 -8.12
N LEU A 82 4.02 -14.72 -9.44
CA LEU A 82 4.92 -14.02 -10.37
C LEU A 82 4.49 -12.55 -10.43
N LEU A 83 4.86 -11.80 -9.40
CA LEU A 83 4.48 -10.39 -9.26
C LEU A 83 5.35 -9.47 -10.11
N GLU A 84 6.60 -9.83 -10.34
CA GLU A 84 7.54 -9.08 -11.18
C GLU A 84 8.41 -10.04 -12.01
N LEU A 85 8.59 -9.73 -13.29
CA LEU A 85 9.54 -10.39 -14.17
C LEU A 85 10.95 -10.08 -13.67
N GLY A 86 11.53 -10.97 -12.86
CA GLY A 86 12.88 -10.84 -12.30
C GLY A 86 12.98 -11.02 -10.78
N ALA A 87 11.86 -11.09 -10.06
CA ALA A 87 11.89 -11.34 -8.62
C ALA A 87 12.48 -12.73 -8.32
N GLY A 88 13.64 -12.76 -7.66
CA GLY A 88 14.35 -13.98 -7.29
C GLY A 88 15.45 -14.43 -8.24
N PHE A 89 15.69 -13.73 -9.35
CA PHE A 89 16.82 -14.00 -10.23
C PHE A 89 18.08 -13.25 -9.76
N HIS A 90 19.19 -13.97 -9.64
CA HIS A 90 20.50 -13.38 -9.43
C HIS A 90 21.06 -12.87 -10.78
N PRO A 91 21.38 -11.57 -10.90
CA PRO A 91 21.73 -10.95 -12.18
C PRO A 91 23.05 -11.49 -12.76
N ASP A 92 23.96 -11.93 -11.89
CA ASP A 92 25.25 -12.48 -12.31
C ASP A 92 25.20 -13.97 -12.70
N LEU A 93 24.04 -14.62 -12.56
CA LEU A 93 23.86 -16.03 -12.88
C LEU A 93 23.19 -16.21 -14.24
N THR A 94 23.55 -17.27 -14.95
CA THR A 94 22.85 -17.70 -16.15
C THR A 94 21.44 -18.18 -15.82
N GLY A 95 20.57 -18.26 -16.82
CA GLY A 95 19.20 -18.77 -16.64
C GLY A 95 19.17 -20.20 -16.07
N ARG A 96 20.12 -21.06 -16.44
CA ARG A 96 20.21 -22.44 -15.91
C ARG A 96 20.55 -22.44 -14.42
N GLU A 97 21.46 -21.56 -14.00
CA GLU A 97 21.89 -21.48 -12.61
C GLU A 97 20.78 -20.94 -11.70
N ASN A 98 19.95 -20.02 -12.20
CA ASN A 98 18.80 -19.48 -11.46
C ASN A 98 17.63 -20.46 -11.25
N VAL A 99 17.63 -21.62 -11.92
CA VAL A 99 16.59 -22.65 -11.75
C VAL A 99 16.79 -23.47 -10.46
N TYR A 100 18.04 -23.55 -9.98
CA TYR A 100 18.44 -24.33 -8.80
C TYR A 100 18.62 -23.45 -7.57
#